data_AF-A0A6P0VYJ1-F1
#
_entry.id   AF-A0A6P0VYJ1-F1
#
_cell.length_a   1.000
_cell.length_b   1.000
_cell.length_c   1.000
_cell.angle_alpha   90.00
_cell.angle_beta   90.00
_cell.angle_gamma   90.00
#
_symmetry.space_group_name_H-M   'P 1'
#
loop_
_entity.id
_entity.type
_entity.pdbx_description
1 polymer ?
#
loop_
_entity_poly.entity_id
_entity_poly.type
_entity_poly.pdbx_seq_one_letter_code
_entity_poly.pdbx_strand_id
1 'polypeptide(L)'
;YAYTLGRLAFNMFQPTGLKLVIDRVLQPILLLEDGEQQSHDIIVEFTTIDESLPQVRGIVRNQGVCYPVSDTVLQVQFTGGILAPHPSTNIKDWQAIFTEQHQSSQKSWQEKLMSGFLKLMFGLVPPQGINPETREVAFTMKRAPKGRLEILYLDEELRITRGQKGTVLVCQRN
;
A
#
# COMPACT_ATOMS: atom_id res chain seq x y z
N TYR A 1 -15.25 -9.59 -5.74
CA TYR A 1 -13.92 -10.19 -6.00
C TYR A 1 -13.11 -10.10 -4.71
N ALA A 2 -12.44 -11.17 -4.29
CA ALA A 2 -11.67 -11.19 -3.04
C ALA A 2 -10.17 -10.98 -3.33
N TYR A 3 -9.52 -10.11 -2.56
CA TYR A 3 -8.08 -9.86 -2.57
C TYR A 3 -7.46 -10.34 -1.26
N THR A 4 -6.12 -10.33 -1.20
CA THR A 4 -5.39 -10.54 0.05
C THR A 4 -4.60 -9.29 0.42
N LEU A 5 -4.40 -9.05 1.72
CA LEU A 5 -3.59 -7.94 2.22
C LEU A 5 -2.18 -7.93 1.63
N GLY A 6 -1.57 -9.11 1.50
CA GLY A 6 -0.26 -9.28 0.90
C GLY A 6 -0.21 -8.79 -0.55
N ARG A 7 -1.24 -9.04 -1.36
CA ARG A 7 -1.29 -8.53 -2.74
C ARG A 7 -1.49 -7.03 -2.81
N LEU A 8 -2.24 -6.43 -1.88
CA LEU A 8 -2.47 -4.98 -1.81
C LEU A 8 -1.24 -4.18 -1.39
N ALA A 9 -0.38 -4.77 -0.55
CA ALA A 9 0.73 -4.08 0.09
C ALA A 9 2.07 -4.78 -0.12
N PHE A 10 2.24 -5.47 -1.24
CA PHE A 10 3.50 -6.13 -1.62
C PHE A 10 4.08 -7.09 -0.55
N ASN A 11 3.21 -7.75 0.21
CA ASN A 11 3.51 -8.64 1.34
C ASN A 11 4.26 -7.95 2.50
N MET A 12 4.11 -6.63 2.62
CA MET A 12 4.80 -5.84 3.64
C MET A 12 4.08 -5.78 4.99
N PHE A 13 2.79 -6.13 5.02
CA PHE A 13 1.99 -6.23 6.24
C PHE A 13 1.56 -7.67 6.51
N GLN A 14 1.32 -7.96 7.78
CA GLN A 14 0.75 -9.23 8.24
C GLN A 14 -0.66 -9.00 8.76
N PRO A 15 -1.59 -9.96 8.63
CA PRO A 15 -1.40 -11.25 7.94
C PRO A 15 -1.50 -11.13 6.41
N THR A 16 -0.49 -11.60 5.67
CA THR A 16 -0.45 -11.47 4.19
C THR A 16 -1.61 -12.18 3.49
N GLY A 17 -2.11 -13.27 4.07
CA GLY A 17 -3.23 -14.06 3.55
C GLY A 17 -4.62 -13.51 3.87
N LEU A 18 -4.73 -12.41 4.63
CA LEU A 18 -6.02 -11.86 5.06
C LEU A 18 -6.91 -11.53 3.87
N LYS A 19 -8.07 -12.19 3.78
CA LYS A 19 -9.03 -11.98 2.71
C LYS A 19 -9.83 -10.70 2.95
N LEU A 20 -9.97 -9.91 1.90
CA LEU A 20 -10.64 -8.62 1.93
C LEU A 20 -11.29 -8.28 0.60
N VAL A 21 -12.21 -7.32 0.65
CA VAL A 21 -12.75 -6.62 -0.53
C VAL A 21 -12.24 -5.19 -0.53
N ILE A 22 -12.03 -4.65 -1.73
CA ILE A 22 -11.66 -3.24 -1.90
C ILE A 22 -12.96 -2.45 -1.93
N ASP A 23 -13.09 -1.50 -1.00
CA ASP A 23 -14.24 -0.60 -0.94
C ASP A 23 -14.02 0.60 -1.85
N ARG A 24 -12.81 1.15 -1.82
CA ARG A 24 -12.44 2.36 -2.55
C ARG A 24 -10.95 2.39 -2.84
N VAL A 25 -10.57 2.95 -3.99
CA VAL A 25 -9.19 3.30 -4.32
C VAL A 25 -9.11 4.78 -4.62
N LEU A 26 -8.14 5.46 -4.02
CA LEU A 26 -7.84 6.87 -4.20
C LEU A 26 -6.37 7.04 -4.56
N GLN A 27 -6.09 8.01 -5.42
CA GLN A 27 -4.73 8.42 -5.74
C GLN A 27 -4.64 9.96 -5.71
N PRO A 28 -4.52 10.56 -4.51
CA PRO A 28 -4.34 12.00 -4.41
C PRO A 28 -2.99 12.40 -5.00
N ILE A 29 -2.99 13.49 -5.78
CA ILE A 29 -1.79 14.11 -6.33
C ILE A 29 -1.57 15.40 -5.55
N LEU A 30 -0.57 15.38 -4.68
CA LEU A 30 -0.17 16.51 -3.85
C LEU A 30 1.21 16.94 -4.29
N LEU A 31 1.40 18.24 -4.49
CA LEU A 31 2.75 18.78 -4.67
C LEU A 31 3.51 18.64 -3.34
N LEU A 32 4.71 18.06 -3.40
CA LEU A 32 5.56 17.90 -2.23
C LEU A 32 6.37 19.18 -1.97
N GLU A 33 6.91 19.33 -0.76
CA GLU A 33 7.57 20.56 -0.30
C GLU A 33 8.79 20.97 -1.16
N ASP A 34 9.37 20.05 -1.91
CA ASP A 34 10.48 20.32 -2.82
C ASP A 34 10.06 21.01 -4.14
N GLY A 35 8.75 21.13 -4.41
CA GLY A 35 8.19 21.80 -5.58
C GLY A 35 8.40 21.07 -6.91
N GLU A 36 9.22 20.02 -6.95
CA GLU A 36 9.53 19.24 -8.15
C GLU A 36 8.83 17.87 -8.16
N GLN A 37 8.53 17.32 -6.97
CA GLN A 37 7.89 16.02 -6.84
C GLN A 37 6.41 16.13 -6.52
N GLN A 38 5.66 15.14 -7.00
CA GLN A 38 4.25 14.95 -6.66
C GLN A 38 4.06 13.63 -5.91
N SER A 39 3.07 13.57 -5.03
CA SER A 39 2.68 12.30 -4.41
C SER A 39 2.14 11.34 -5.47
N HIS A 40 2.49 10.07 -5.32
CA HIS A 40 1.96 8.96 -6.09
C HIS A 40 1.34 7.92 -5.17
N ASP A 41 0.71 8.39 -4.10
CA ASP A 41 0.15 7.51 -3.09
C ASP A 41 -1.06 6.77 -3.63
N ILE A 42 -1.11 5.46 -3.41
CA ILE A 42 -2.28 4.64 -3.69
C ILE A 42 -2.91 4.30 -2.35
N ILE A 43 -4.06 4.90 -2.06
CA ILE A 43 -4.84 4.69 -0.85
C ILE A 43 -5.96 3.72 -1.18
N VAL A 44 -5.99 2.59 -0.50
CA VAL A 44 -7.01 1.55 -0.67
C VAL A 44 -7.75 1.39 0.63
N GLU A 45 -9.04 1.70 0.63
CA GLU A 45 -9.96 1.34 1.70
C GLU A 45 -10.48 -0.07 1.45
N PHE A 46 -10.54 -0.88 2.51
CA PHE A 46 -10.94 -2.28 2.40
C PHE A 46 -11.79 -2.73 3.59
N THR A 47 -12.54 -3.81 3.37
CA THR A 47 -13.28 -4.53 4.42
C THR A 47 -12.82 -5.99 4.45
N THR A 48 -12.54 -6.54 5.63
CA THR A 48 -12.22 -7.97 5.78
C THR A 48 -13.46 -8.84 5.57
N ILE A 49 -13.26 -10.02 4.99
CA ILE A 49 -14.36 -10.94 4.64
C ILE A 49 -14.10 -12.37 5.14
N ASP A 50 -13.16 -12.55 6.06
CA ASP A 50 -12.91 -13.84 6.69
C ASP A 50 -13.91 -14.05 7.83
N GLU A 51 -14.84 -14.99 7.66
CA GLU A 51 -15.89 -15.29 8.66
C GLU A 51 -15.32 -15.80 10.01
N SER A 52 -14.08 -16.28 10.01
CA SER A 52 -13.41 -16.73 11.24
C SER A 52 -12.79 -15.59 12.06
N LEU A 53 -12.79 -14.37 11.52
CA LEU A 53 -12.21 -13.18 12.14
C LEU A 53 -13.27 -12.08 12.28
N PRO A 54 -13.06 -11.10 13.18
CA PRO A 54 -13.89 -9.90 13.21
C PRO A 54 -13.89 -9.20 11.84
N GLN A 55 -15.05 -8.70 11.44
CA GLN A 55 -15.15 -7.86 10.26
C GLN A 55 -14.67 -6.45 10.61
N VAL A 56 -13.60 -6.00 9.96
CA VAL A 56 -13.01 -4.67 10.18
C VAL A 56 -12.83 -3.94 8.86
N ARG A 57 -12.87 -2.61 8.92
CA ARG A 57 -12.48 -1.74 7.82
C ARG A 57 -11.07 -1.21 8.04
N GLY A 58 -10.29 -1.13 6.99
CA GLY A 58 -8.91 -0.68 7.05
C GLY A 58 -8.52 0.16 5.85
N ILE A 59 -7.37 0.79 5.98
CA ILE A 59 -6.77 1.64 4.95
C ILE A 59 -5.34 1.15 4.73
N VAL A 60 -5.01 0.79 3.49
CA VAL A 60 -3.63 0.63 3.03
C VAL A 60 -3.25 1.86 2.22
N ARG A 61 -2.24 2.60 2.66
CA ARG A 61 -1.61 3.67 1.87
C ARG A 61 -0.25 3.18 1.39
N ASN A 62 -0.15 2.83 0.11
CA ASN A 62 1.14 2.60 -0.53
C ASN A 62 1.72 3.96 -0.89
N GLN A 63 2.78 4.36 -0.20
CA GLN A 63 3.37 5.69 -0.33
C GLN A 63 4.33 5.74 -1.50
N GLY A 64 4.27 6.80 -2.28
CA GLY A 64 5.15 6.98 -3.41
C GLY A 64 5.27 8.43 -3.85
N VAL A 65 6.30 8.67 -4.64
CA VAL A 65 6.55 9.96 -5.28
C VAL A 65 6.65 9.74 -6.78
N CYS A 66 6.29 10.75 -7.56
CA CYS A 66 6.53 10.75 -8.98
C CYS A 66 7.05 12.09 -9.47
N TYR A 67 7.78 12.02 -10.58
CA TYR A 67 8.31 13.18 -11.29
C TYR A 67 8.27 12.94 -12.80
N PRO A 68 8.05 13.98 -13.62
CA PRO A 68 8.05 13.85 -15.07
C PRO A 68 9.44 13.51 -15.59
N VAL A 69 9.51 12.54 -16.51
CA VAL A 69 10.70 12.21 -17.31
C VAL A 69 10.56 12.77 -18.74
N SER A 70 9.31 12.88 -19.20
CA SER A 70 8.91 13.56 -20.44
C SER A 70 7.43 13.94 -20.31
N ASP A 71 6.88 14.61 -21.31
CA ASP A 71 5.49 15.09 -21.33
C ASP A 71 4.44 13.98 -21.08
N THR A 72 4.75 12.74 -21.45
CA THR A 72 3.83 11.60 -21.31
C THR A 72 4.35 10.49 -20.39
N VAL A 73 5.51 10.67 -19.76
CA VAL A 73 6.12 9.60 -18.93
C VAL A 73 6.49 10.13 -17.56
N LEU A 74 5.95 9.47 -16.54
CA LEU A 74 6.30 9.70 -15.14
C LEU A 74 7.25 8.61 -14.66
N GLN A 75 8.28 9.01 -13.92
CA GLN A 75 9.00 8.11 -13.04
C GLN A 75 8.24 8.03 -11.73
N VAL A 76 7.91 6.82 -11.28
CA VAL A 76 7.28 6.53 -10.00
C VAL A 76 8.26 5.81 -9.10
N GLN A 77 8.27 6.16 -7.81
CA GLN A 77 9.12 5.56 -6.80
C GLN A 77 8.30 5.32 -5.51
N PHE A 78 8.16 4.06 -5.09
CA PHE A 78 7.46 3.71 -3.84
C PHE A 78 8.37 3.86 -2.62
N THR A 79 7.99 4.73 -1.68
CA THR A 79 8.82 5.12 -0.54
C THR A 79 8.46 4.37 0.74
N GLY A 80 7.29 3.74 0.82
CA GLY A 80 6.84 3.04 2.01
C GLY A 80 5.38 2.63 1.94
N GLY A 81 4.83 2.33 3.11
CA GLY A 81 3.40 2.11 3.23
C GLY A 81 2.92 2.17 4.66
N ILE A 82 1.63 2.45 4.81
CA ILE A 82 0.93 2.53 6.08
C ILE A 82 -0.32 1.63 6.01
N LEU A 83 -0.53 0.83 7.04
CA LEU A 83 -1.75 0.09 7.32
C LEU A 83 -2.41 0.69 8.56
N ALA A 84 -3.64 1.18 8.42
CA ALA A 84 -4.34 1.90 9.47
C ALA A 84 -5.79 1.38 9.61
N PRO A 85 -6.38 1.44 10.82
CA PRO A 85 -7.82 1.24 10.97
C PRO A 85 -8.58 2.37 10.27
N HIS A 86 -9.70 2.03 9.62
CA HIS A 86 -10.65 3.06 9.18
C HIS A 86 -11.28 3.75 10.41
N PRO A 87 -11.63 5.05 10.38
CA PRO A 87 -12.19 5.76 11.53
C PRO A 87 -13.46 5.14 12.12
N SER A 88 -14.23 4.40 11.31
CA SER A 88 -15.44 3.69 11.74
C SER A 88 -15.18 2.30 12.33
N THR A 89 -13.92 1.84 12.39
CA THR A 89 -13.57 0.49 12.81
C THR A 89 -13.48 0.40 14.32
N ASN A 90 -14.03 -0.68 14.88
CA ASN A 90 -13.82 -1.01 16.28
C ASN A 90 -12.34 -1.35 16.51
N ILE A 91 -11.69 -0.57 17.36
CA ILE A 91 -10.25 -0.71 17.62
C ILE A 91 -9.90 -2.04 18.29
N LYS A 92 -10.79 -2.62 19.10
CA LYS A 92 -10.54 -3.93 19.73
C LYS A 92 -10.50 -5.05 18.68
N ASP A 93 -11.41 -5.00 17.72
CA ASP A 93 -11.48 -5.96 16.62
C ASP A 93 -10.27 -5.82 15.68
N TRP A 94 -9.85 -4.57 15.42
CA TRP A 94 -8.62 -4.28 14.69
C TRP A 94 -7.39 -4.89 15.39
N GLN A 95 -7.28 -4.70 16.69
CA GLN A 95 -6.18 -5.24 17.48
C GLN A 95 -6.16 -6.78 17.49
N ALA A 96 -7.32 -7.44 17.58
CA ALA A 96 -7.40 -8.90 17.53
C ALA A 96 -6.78 -9.47 16.23
N ILE A 97 -6.96 -8.78 15.11
CA ILE A 97 -6.42 -9.23 13.81
C ILE A 97 -4.94 -8.91 13.66
N PHE A 98 -4.54 -7.68 13.98
CA PHE A 98 -3.21 -7.16 13.65
C PHE A 98 -2.19 -7.22 14.80
N THR A 99 -2.64 -7.36 16.04
CA THR A 99 -1.77 -7.40 17.24
C THR A 99 -1.57 -8.82 17.77
N GLU A 100 -2.62 -9.62 17.85
CA GLU A 100 -2.54 -10.96 18.51
C GLU A 100 -1.85 -12.02 17.65
N GLN A 101 -1.89 -11.90 16.31
CA GLN A 101 -1.19 -12.83 15.41
C GLN A 101 0.34 -12.66 15.35
N HIS A 102 0.90 -11.65 16.00
CA HIS A 102 2.35 -11.56 16.19
C HIS A 102 2.92 -12.71 17.05
N GLN A 103 2.09 -13.44 17.79
CA GLN A 103 2.52 -14.55 18.65
C GLN A 103 2.39 -15.95 18.02
N SER A 104 1.54 -16.18 17.01
CA SER A 104 1.18 -17.56 16.59
C SER A 104 1.48 -17.94 15.13
N SER A 105 1.91 -17.03 14.25
CA SER A 105 2.35 -17.46 12.91
C SER A 105 3.82 -17.90 12.95
N GLN A 106 4.05 -19.21 12.86
CA GLN A 106 5.31 -19.76 12.39
C GLN A 106 5.60 -19.13 11.02
N LYS A 107 6.33 -18.00 11.01
CA LYS A 107 6.85 -17.39 9.79
C LYS A 107 7.49 -18.50 8.96
N SER A 108 6.82 -18.85 7.86
CA SER A 108 7.30 -19.88 6.95
C SER A 108 8.73 -19.52 6.56
N TRP A 109 9.62 -20.50 6.56
CA TRP A 109 11.03 -20.26 6.29
C TRP A 109 11.24 -19.56 4.93
N GLN A 110 10.32 -19.78 3.98
CA GLN A 110 10.22 -19.07 2.71
C GLN A 110 9.91 -17.57 2.88
N GLU A 111 8.98 -17.19 3.75
CA GLU A 111 8.67 -15.78 4.04
C GLU A 111 9.83 -15.07 4.74
N LYS A 112 10.57 -15.78 5.62
CA LYS A 112 11.80 -15.25 6.23
C LYS A 112 12.88 -14.99 5.18
N LEU A 113 13.11 -15.91 4.26
CA LEU A 113 14.09 -15.76 3.17
C LEU A 113 13.70 -14.63 2.21
N MET A 114 12.43 -14.57 1.79
CA MET A 114 11.92 -13.48 0.95
C MET A 114 12.06 -12.14 1.67
N SER A 115 11.78 -12.07 2.98
CA SER A 115 11.96 -10.86 3.78
C SER A 115 13.43 -10.43 3.88
N GLY A 116 14.38 -11.36 3.95
CA GLY A 116 15.81 -11.07 4.00
C GLY A 116 16.33 -10.49 2.68
N PHE A 117 15.96 -11.10 1.56
CA PHE A 117 16.30 -10.62 0.22
C PHE A 117 15.70 -9.23 -0.06
N LEU A 118 14.41 -9.05 0.23
CA LEU A 118 13.72 -7.78 0.02
C LEU A 118 14.31 -6.66 0.91
N LYS A 119 14.66 -6.97 2.17
CA LYS A 119 15.32 -6.02 3.07
C LYS A 119 16.66 -5.55 2.51
N LEU A 120 17.46 -6.46 1.99
CA LEU A 120 18.78 -6.14 1.45
C LEU A 120 18.69 -5.34 0.14
N MET A 121 17.78 -5.71 -0.76
CA MET A 121 17.61 -5.07 -2.06
C MET A 121 16.99 -3.67 -1.93
N PHE A 122 15.91 -3.54 -1.16
CA PHE A 122 15.13 -2.31 -1.07
C PHE A 122 15.44 -1.46 0.16
N GLY A 123 16.41 -1.88 0.97
CA GLY A 123 16.74 -1.20 2.23
C GLY A 123 15.52 -1.06 3.13
N LEU A 124 14.67 -2.10 3.17
CA LEU A 124 13.42 -2.07 3.93
C LEU A 124 13.73 -1.89 5.40
N VAL A 125 13.17 -0.84 6.00
CA VAL A 125 13.06 -0.74 7.45
C VAL A 125 11.75 -1.46 7.80
N PRO A 126 11.82 -2.65 8.41
CA PRO A 126 10.61 -3.38 8.77
C PRO A 126 9.76 -2.54 9.72
N PRO A 127 8.43 -2.72 9.70
CA PRO A 127 7.56 -2.00 10.62
C PRO A 127 7.98 -2.27 12.06
N GLN A 128 8.11 -1.21 12.86
CA GLN A 128 8.57 -1.27 14.26
C GLN A 128 7.50 -1.85 15.21
N GLY A 129 6.37 -2.30 14.68
CA GLY A 129 5.18 -2.70 15.43
C GLY A 129 4.01 -1.76 15.16
N ILE A 130 2.88 -2.01 15.83
CA ILE A 130 1.72 -1.12 15.80
C ILE A 130 2.03 0.11 16.65
N ASN A 131 1.85 1.31 16.10
CA ASN A 131 1.94 2.56 16.85
C ASN A 131 0.87 2.56 17.98
N PRO A 132 1.24 2.79 19.25
CA PRO A 132 0.31 2.68 20.37
C PRO A 132 -0.79 3.75 20.37
N GLU A 133 -0.54 4.90 19.73
CA GLU A 133 -1.49 6.01 19.63
C GLU A 133 -2.38 5.87 18.40
N THR A 134 -1.78 5.76 17.20
CA THR A 134 -2.52 5.74 15.93
C THR A 134 -3.05 4.36 15.55
N ARG A 135 -2.50 3.30 16.16
CA ARG A 135 -2.79 1.88 15.82
C ARG A 135 -2.40 1.48 14.41
N GLU A 136 -1.52 2.27 13.80
CA GLU A 136 -1.01 2.06 12.46
C GLU A 136 0.24 1.19 12.46
N VAL A 137 0.44 0.47 11.36
CA VAL A 137 1.70 -0.20 11.05
C VAL A 137 2.30 0.50 9.84
N ALA A 138 3.53 0.97 9.95
CA ALA A 138 4.21 1.69 8.86
C ALA A 138 5.58 1.11 8.57
N PHE A 139 5.96 1.09 7.30
CA PHE A 139 7.31 0.74 6.86
C PHE A 139 7.86 1.77 5.88
N THR A 140 9.18 1.84 5.77
CA THR A 140 9.87 2.74 4.85
C THR A 140 10.86 1.96 3.99
N MET A 141 10.99 2.36 2.73
CA MET A 141 11.92 1.80 1.76
C MET A 141 13.05 2.80 1.49
N LYS A 142 14.27 2.50 1.95
CA LYS A 142 15.42 3.38 1.71
C LYS A 142 15.95 3.29 0.28
N ARG A 143 15.75 2.16 -0.39
CA ARG A 143 16.10 1.95 -1.80
C ARG A 143 14.84 1.52 -2.52
N ALA A 144 14.01 2.48 -2.84
CA ALA A 144 12.73 2.27 -3.48
C ALA A 144 12.88 1.75 -4.92
N PRO A 145 12.11 0.73 -5.34
CA PRO A 145 12.02 0.35 -6.74
C PRO A 145 11.45 1.52 -7.54
N LYS A 146 12.06 1.77 -8.70
CA LYS A 146 11.63 2.77 -9.66
C LYS A 146 10.85 2.09 -10.78
N GLY A 147 9.67 2.60 -11.09
CA GLY A 147 8.83 2.14 -12.20
C GLY A 147 8.46 3.31 -13.12
N ARG A 148 8.18 3.02 -14.39
CA ARG A 148 7.66 4.01 -15.33
C ARG A 148 6.15 3.88 -15.48
N LEU A 149 5.50 5.03 -15.59
CA LEU A 149 4.07 5.14 -15.84
C LEU A 149 3.87 6.06 -17.05
N GLU A 150 3.23 5.54 -18.08
CA GLU A 150 2.91 6.27 -19.30
C GLU A 150 1.51 6.88 -19.16
N ILE A 151 1.37 8.16 -19.48
CA ILE A 151 0.09 8.87 -19.57
C ILE A 151 -0.45 8.64 -20.97
N LEU A 152 -1.52 7.86 -21.07
CA LEU A 152 -2.20 7.58 -22.34
C LEU A 152 -3.25 8.65 -22.67
N TYR A 153 -3.88 9.19 -21.63
CA TYR A 153 -4.89 10.23 -21.75
C TYR A 153 -4.95 11.03 -20.45
N LEU A 154 -5.13 12.35 -20.57
CA LEU A 154 -5.24 13.26 -19.45
C LEU A 154 -6.05 14.49 -19.86
N ASP A 155 -7.16 14.73 -19.18
CA ASP A 155 -7.93 15.97 -19.24
C ASP A 155 -8.35 16.41 -17.83
N GLU A 156 -9.37 17.25 -17.72
CA GLU A 156 -9.88 17.76 -16.44
C GLU A 156 -10.61 16.69 -15.62
N GLU A 157 -11.25 15.70 -16.25
CA GLU A 157 -12.16 14.74 -15.62
C GLU A 157 -11.59 13.32 -15.52
N LEU A 158 -10.59 12.98 -16.35
CA LEU A 158 -10.15 11.63 -16.61
C LEU A 158 -8.63 11.58 -16.76
N ARG A 159 -8.06 10.50 -16.23
CA ARG A 159 -6.66 10.13 -16.45
C ARG A 159 -6.57 8.64 -16.72
N ILE A 160 -5.94 8.30 -17.83
CA ILE A 160 -5.63 6.92 -18.21
C ILE A 160 -4.12 6.77 -18.23
N THR A 161 -3.61 5.81 -17.45
CA THR A 161 -2.18 5.50 -17.42
C THR A 161 -1.91 4.04 -17.68
N ARG A 162 -0.70 3.75 -18.19
CA ARG A 162 -0.20 2.40 -18.40
C ARG A 162 1.09 2.20 -17.62
N GLY A 163 1.08 1.22 -16.72
CA GLY A 163 2.28 0.78 -16.01
C GLY A 163 3.20 -0.05 -16.90
N GLN A 164 4.48 -0.15 -16.52
CA GLN A 164 5.52 -0.87 -17.27
C GLN A 164 5.17 -2.33 -17.64
N LYS A 165 4.31 -3.01 -16.86
CA LYS A 165 3.85 -4.38 -17.14
C LYS A 165 2.55 -4.45 -17.97
N GLY A 166 2.12 -3.34 -18.55
CA GLY A 166 0.93 -3.26 -19.41
C GLY A 166 -0.38 -3.03 -18.64
N THR A 167 -0.37 -2.97 -17.31
CA THR A 167 -1.56 -2.64 -16.51
C THR A 167 -2.07 -1.25 -16.87
N VAL A 168 -3.34 -1.15 -17.26
CA VAL A 168 -4.01 0.14 -17.52
C VAL A 168 -4.84 0.52 -16.31
N LEU A 169 -4.66 1.76 -15.84
CA LEU A 169 -5.45 2.36 -14.77
C LEU A 169 -6.26 3.51 -15.35
N VAL A 170 -7.56 3.51 -15.07
CA VAL A 170 -8.48 4.58 -15.42
C VAL A 170 -8.96 5.24 -14.14
N CYS A 171 -8.69 6.54 -13.99
CA CYS A 171 -9.09 7.31 -12.82
C CYS A 171 -9.94 8.50 -13.24
N GLN A 172 -11.06 8.72 -12.56
CA GLN A 172 -11.72 10.01 -12.54
C GLN A 172 -10.86 11.01 -11.76
N ARG A 173 -10.81 12.25 -12.23
CA ARG A 173 -10.19 13.39 -11.58
C ARG A 173 -11.32 14.24 -10.96
N ASN A 174 -11.11 14.65 -9.70
CA ASN A 174 -12.01 15.50 -8.93
C ASN A 174 -11.23 16.67 -8.35
#